data_AF-A0A352WTU9-F1
#
_entry.id   AF-A0A352WTU9-F1
#
_cell.length_a   1.000
_cell.length_b   1.000
_cell.length_c   1.000
_cell.angle_alpha   90.00
_cell.angle_beta   90.00
_cell.angle_gamma   90.00
#
_symmetry.space_group_name_H-M   'P 1'
#
loop_
_entity.id
_entity.type
_entity.pdbx_description
1 polymer ?
#
loop_
_entity_poly.entity_id
_entity_poly.type
_entity_poly.pdbx_seq_one_letter_code
_entity_poly.pdbx_strand_id
1 'polypeptide(L)'
;VETLANISQIILHGPERFTSMGTEKSKGTKVFALGGKILHTGLVEIPMGTTLREIIYEIGGGIPNGKKFKAAQTGGPSGGCIPAEHLDTPID
;
A
#
# COMPACT_ATOMS: atom_id res chain seq x y z
N VAL A 1 8.87 3.48 13.05
CA VAL A 1 10.23 3.33 12.51
C VAL A 1 10.34 3.94 11.12
N GLU A 2 9.49 3.56 10.17
CA GLU A 2 9.49 4.04 8.77
C GLU A 2 9.60 5.57 8.62
N THR A 3 8.85 6.36 9.40
CA THR A 3 8.92 7.83 9.37
C THR A 3 10.34 8.36 9.55
N LEU A 4 11.11 7.80 10.49
CA LEU A 4 12.49 8.20 10.73
C LEU A 4 13.45 7.65 9.66
N ALA A 5 13.16 6.46 9.12
CA ALA A 5 13.98 5.85 8.07
C ALA A 5 14.02 6.70 6.79
N ASN A 6 12.90 7.37 6.46
CA ASN A 6 12.80 8.24 5.29
C ASN A 6 13.66 9.52 5.39
N ILE A 7 14.04 9.97 6.59
CA ILE A 7 14.82 11.21 6.77
C ILE A 7 16.14 11.15 6.01
N SER A 8 16.86 10.03 6.10
CA SER A 8 18.16 9.89 5.44
C SER A 8 18.05 10.02 3.91
N GLN A 9 17.05 9.37 3.31
CA GLN A 9 16.79 9.42 1.87
C GLN A 9 16.40 10.82 1.41
N ILE A 10 15.59 11.53 2.20
CA ILE A 10 15.17 12.90 1.92
C ILE A 10 16.37 13.86 1.96
N ILE A 11 17.26 13.73 2.95
CA ILE A 11 18.46 14.58 3.06
C ILE A 11 19.43 14.31 1.90
N LEU A 12 19.62 13.03 1.54
CA LEU A 12 20.59 12.65 0.51
C LEU A 12 20.14 12.96 -0.92
N HIS A 13 18.82 12.92 -1.19
CA HIS A 13 18.28 13.03 -2.54
C HIS A 13 17.38 14.25 -2.77
N GLY A 14 17.19 15.08 -1.75
CA GLY A 14 16.32 16.26 -1.78
C GLY A 14 14.84 15.93 -1.54
N PRO A 15 14.07 16.85 -0.94
CA PRO A 15 12.64 16.66 -0.68
C PRO A 15 11.81 16.57 -1.96
N GLU A 16 12.26 17.14 -3.08
CA GLU A 16 11.56 17.12 -4.37
C GLU A 16 11.37 15.69 -4.86
N ARG A 17 12.37 14.83 -4.68
CA ARG A 17 12.29 13.40 -5.05
C ARG A 17 11.24 12.67 -4.23
N PHE A 18 11.17 12.93 -2.93
CA PHE A 18 10.18 12.28 -2.06
C PHE A 18 8.77 12.78 -2.38
N THR A 19 8.63 14.09 -2.61
CA THR A 19 7.34 14.75 -2.86
C THR A 19 6.83 14.65 -4.31
N SER A 20 7.67 14.21 -5.25
CA SER A 20 7.24 13.87 -6.61
C SER A 20 6.46 12.55 -6.69
N MET A 21 6.46 11.76 -5.63
CA MET A 21 5.65 10.55 -5.48
C MET A 21 4.47 10.81 -4.54
N GLY A 22 3.40 10.03 -4.66
CA GLY A 22 2.22 10.14 -3.83
C GLY A 22 1.16 11.10 -4.40
N THR A 23 0.19 11.47 -3.56
CA THR A 23 -0.90 12.39 -3.91
C THR A 23 -0.52 13.84 -3.59
N GLU A 24 -1.46 14.79 -3.72
CA GLU A 24 -1.23 16.17 -3.27
C GLU A 24 -1.00 16.25 -1.76
N LYS A 25 -1.76 15.47 -0.97
CA LYS A 25 -1.79 15.57 0.50
C LYS A 25 -0.90 14.54 1.19
N SER A 26 -0.75 13.33 0.64
CA SER A 26 0.16 12.33 1.17
C SER A 26 1.30 12.07 0.19
N LYS A 27 2.46 12.65 0.52
CA LYS A 27 3.68 12.59 -0.27
C LYS A 27 4.52 11.35 0.03
N GLY A 28 5.22 10.88 -0.99
CA GLY A 28 6.17 9.78 -0.88
C GLY A 28 5.56 8.40 -1.03
N THR A 29 6.25 7.44 -0.44
CA THR A 29 5.91 6.02 -0.49
C THR A 29 5.49 5.51 0.88
N LYS A 30 4.85 4.35 0.88
CA LYS A 30 4.45 3.63 2.07
C LYS A 30 4.76 2.15 1.92
N VAL A 31 5.31 1.57 2.98
CA VAL A 31 5.56 0.13 3.06
C VAL A 31 4.34 -0.58 3.64
N PHE A 32 3.79 -1.54 2.91
CA PHE A 32 2.71 -2.42 3.34
C PHE A 32 3.18 -3.86 3.51
N ALA A 33 2.69 -4.52 4.55
CA ALA A 33 2.80 -5.97 4.69
C ALA A 33 1.59 -6.64 4.04
N LEU A 34 1.82 -7.36 2.95
CA LEU A 34 0.83 -8.21 2.31
C LEU A 34 0.86 -9.59 2.95
N GLY A 35 -0.22 -9.94 3.63
CA GLY A 35 -0.40 -11.21 4.31
C GLY A 35 -1.80 -11.77 4.13
N GLY A 36 -2.02 -12.98 4.65
CA GLY A 36 -3.32 -13.64 4.59
C GLY A 36 -3.54 -14.41 3.29
N LYS A 37 -4.74 -14.28 2.71
CA LYS A 37 -5.19 -15.07 1.55
C LYS A 37 -4.88 -14.35 0.24
N ILE A 38 -3.60 -14.24 -0.09
CA ILE A 38 -3.07 -13.57 -1.29
C ILE A 38 -1.95 -14.43 -1.88
N LEU A 39 -1.74 -14.41 -3.21
CA LEU A 39 -0.74 -15.28 -3.87
C LEU A 39 0.69 -14.89 -3.50
N HIS A 40 1.00 -13.59 -3.56
CA HIS A 40 2.32 -13.06 -3.23
C HIS A 40 2.26 -12.33 -1.89
N THR A 41 2.79 -12.96 -0.84
CA THR A 41 2.95 -12.35 0.48
C THR A 41 4.33 -11.71 0.61
N GLY A 42 4.44 -10.68 1.43
CA GLY A 42 5.71 -10.00 1.66
C GLY A 42 5.54 -8.54 2.05
N LEU A 43 6.62 -7.78 1.88
CA LEU A 43 6.62 -6.32 2.03
C LEU A 43 6.62 -5.68 0.64
N VAL A 44 5.77 -4.68 0.46
CA VAL A 44 5.69 -3.91 -0.78
C VAL A 44 5.80 -2.44 -0.42
N GLU A 45 6.67 -1.72 -1.12
CA GLU A 45 6.76 -0.27 -1.04
C GLU A 45 6.10 0.32 -2.27
N ILE A 46 5.09 1.15 -2.05
CA ILE A 46 4.27 1.73 -3.13
C ILE A 46 4.11 3.23 -2.92
N PRO A 47 3.92 4.02 -3.99
CA PRO A 47 3.51 5.41 -3.86
C PRO A 47 2.16 5.53 -3.14
N MET A 48 2.02 6.55 -2.30
CA MET A 48 0.70 6.92 -1.77
C MET A 48 -0.29 7.19 -2.92
N GLY A 49 -1.57 6.89 -2.71
CA GLY A 49 -2.61 6.97 -3.73
C GLY A 49 -2.76 5.72 -4.60
N THR A 50 -1.87 4.72 -4.50
CA THR A 50 -2.06 3.42 -5.17
C THR A 50 -3.37 2.77 -4.69
N THR A 51 -4.18 2.23 -5.60
CA THR A 51 -5.47 1.64 -5.27
C THR A 51 -5.33 0.28 -4.60
N LEU A 52 -6.31 -0.10 -3.78
CA LEU A 52 -6.35 -1.44 -3.20
C LEU A 52 -6.38 -2.53 -4.29
N ARG A 53 -7.01 -2.28 -5.44
CA ARG A 53 -7.03 -3.20 -6.58
C ARG A 53 -5.63 -3.49 -7.10
N GLU A 54 -4.83 -2.45 -7.35
CA GLU A 54 -3.45 -2.60 -7.83
C GLU A 54 -2.61 -3.40 -6.83
N ILE A 55 -2.74 -3.07 -5.54
CA ILE A 55 -2.03 -3.79 -4.47
C ILE A 55 -2.42 -5.27 -4.46
N ILE A 56 -3.70 -5.59 -4.55
CA ILE A 56 -4.18 -6.97 -4.42
C ILE A 56 -3.90 -7.79 -5.67
N TYR A 57 -4.20 -7.28 -6.86
CA TYR A 57 -4.19 -8.06 -8.10
C TYR A 57 -2.90 -7.91 -8.89
N GLU A 58 -2.38 -6.69 -9.05
CA GLU A 58 -1.16 -6.46 -9.85
C GLU A 58 0.09 -6.83 -9.07
N ILE A 59 0.17 -6.44 -7.79
CA ILE A 59 1.34 -6.73 -6.94
C ILE A 59 1.17 -8.08 -6.22
N GLY A 60 0.04 -8.26 -5.54
CA GLY A 60 -0.25 -9.45 -4.74
C GLY A 60 -0.62 -10.70 -5.54
N GLY A 61 -0.83 -10.59 -6.85
CA GLY A 61 -1.23 -11.72 -7.71
C GLY A 61 -2.67 -12.20 -7.51
N GLY A 62 -3.47 -11.52 -6.68
CA GLY A 62 -4.86 -11.86 -6.41
C GLY A 62 -5.03 -12.98 -5.37
N ILE A 63 -6.21 -13.59 -5.37
CA ILE A 63 -6.65 -14.49 -4.30
C ILE A 63 -6.37 -15.96 -4.68
N PRO A 64 -5.77 -16.76 -3.78
CA PRO A 64 -5.44 -18.16 -4.05
C PRO A 64 -6.65 -18.99 -4.51
N ASN A 65 -6.39 -19.92 -5.43
CA ASN A 65 -7.38 -20.85 -6.00
C ASN A 65 -8.49 -20.16 -6.81
N GLY A 66 -8.23 -19.01 -7.42
CA GLY A 66 -9.20 -18.30 -8.27
C GLY A 66 -10.44 -17.80 -7.51
N LYS A 67 -10.32 -17.64 -6.19
CA LYS A 67 -11.41 -17.11 -5.36
C LYS A 67 -11.58 -15.61 -5.59
N LYS A 68 -12.73 -15.08 -5.18
CA LYS A 68 -13.00 -13.63 -5.25
C LYS A 68 -12.48 -12.93 -3.99
N PHE A 69 -11.97 -11.71 -4.17
CA PHE A 69 -11.68 -10.82 -3.05
C PHE A 69 -12.96 -10.52 -2.28
N LYS A 70 -12.88 -10.55 -0.94
CA LYS A 70 -14.00 -10.25 -0.04
C LYS A 70 -13.76 -8.95 0.72
N ALA A 71 -12.62 -8.86 1.40
CA ALA A 71 -12.19 -7.69 2.14
C ALA A 71 -10.69 -7.75 2.43
N ALA A 72 -10.10 -6.59 2.67
CA ALA A 72 -8.76 -6.44 3.24
C ALA A 72 -8.86 -5.72 4.58
N GLN A 73 -8.12 -6.16 5.60
CA GLN A 73 -7.96 -5.40 6.82
C GLN A 73 -6.71 -4.54 6.70
N THR A 74 -6.86 -3.23 6.84
CA THR A 74 -5.75 -2.27 6.81
C THR A 74 -5.50 -1.72 8.21
N GLY A 75 -4.34 -1.10 8.45
CA GLY A 75 -4.05 -0.44 9.74
C GLY A 75 -3.86 -1.38 10.93
N GLY A 76 -3.65 -2.67 10.69
CA GLY A 76 -3.52 -3.68 11.74
C GLY A 76 -4.83 -3.95 12.50
N PRO A 77 -4.77 -4.49 13.72
CA PRO A 77 -5.97 -4.81 14.52
C PRO A 77 -6.88 -3.60 14.81
N SER A 78 -6.31 -2.39 14.77
CA SER A 78 -7.01 -1.13 15.00
C SER A 78 -7.73 -0.57 13.77
N GLY A 79 -7.46 -1.09 12.57
CA GLY A 79 -8.09 -0.60 11.36
C GLY A 79 -9.28 -1.43 10.90
N GLY A 80 -10.03 -0.88 9.95
CA GLY A 80 -11.26 -1.48 9.44
C GLY A 80 -11.03 -2.54 8.36
N CYS A 81 -12.10 -3.24 8.01
CA CYS A 81 -12.16 -4.13 6.85
C CYS A 81 -12.72 -3.36 5.66
N ILE A 82 -11.94 -3.24 4.59
CA ILE A 82 -12.34 -2.61 3.33
C ILE A 82 -12.97 -3.68 2.43
N PRO A 83 -14.29 -3.65 2.17
CA PRO A 83 -14.97 -4.61 1.32
C PRO A 83 -14.67 -4.44 -0.18
N ALA A 84 -15.04 -5.44 -0.98
CA ALA A 84 -14.78 -5.48 -2.42
C ALA A 84 -15.32 -4.28 -3.22
N GLU A 85 -16.39 -3.63 -2.78
CA GLU A 85 -16.95 -2.42 -3.42
C GLU A 85 -16.01 -1.21 -3.35
N HIS A 86 -15.02 -1.25 -2.46
CA HIS A 86 -14.01 -0.21 -2.26
C HIS A 86 -12.63 -0.63 -2.78
N LEU A 87 -12.56 -1.61 -3.68
CA LEU A 87 -11.30 -2.04 -4.32
C LEU A 87 -10.59 -0.90 -5.07
N ASP A 88 -11.35 0.04 -5.62
CA ASP A 88 -10.81 1.16 -6.38
C ASP A 88 -10.48 2.38 -5.50
N THR A 89 -10.63 2.25 -4.17
CA THR A 89 -10.27 3.32 -3.23
C THR A 89 -8.75 3.48 -3.21
N PRO A 90 -8.22 4.70 -3.45
CA PRO A 90 -6.80 4.99 -3.29
C PRO A 90 -6.40 4.91 -1.82
N ILE A 91 -5.22 4.35 -1.56
CA ILE A 91 -4.65 4.32 -0.21
C ILE A 91 -3.84 5.60 0.01
N ASP A 92 -4.43 6.56 0.72
CA ASP A 92 -3.89 7.91 0.95
C ASP A 92 -3.96 8.32 2.43
#